data_AF-A0A314ZAM2-F1
#
_entry.id   AF-A0A314ZAM2-F1
#
_cell.length_a   1.000
_cell.length_b   1.000
_cell.length_c   1.000
_cell.angle_alpha   90.00
_cell.angle_beta   90.00
_cell.angle_gamma   90.00
#
_symmetry.space_group_name_H-M   'P 1'
#
loop_
_entity.id
_entity.type
_entity.pdbx_description
1 polymer ?
#
loop_
_entity_poly.entity_id
_entity_poly.type
_entity_poly.pdbx_seq_one_letter_code
_entity_poly.pdbx_strand_id
1 'polypeptide(L)'
;MRMMWNVGQVTELQWKAMVMWFKKQGKLKNCLAVCDVSSSSMAGIQNYMDVSVGLGLLLSQLSEEPCWKGKVISFSPNPELHLVGGDNLKSKCEFVRRMDCGGSKIDLHKVFDLILEAAVKGNLKAEQMVKKVFVFTNTCFEVANSGNDNKKSCWESDYKAIQSKFKEKGYEENAVPEIVYWKLDTLAVPRRQPGLAIFGGFSVDLLKLFLDNDGEVSPCHVMEAAISPKHYQNLAVVD
;
A
#
# COMPACT_ATOMS: atom_id res chain seq x y z
N MET A 1 -40.84 -2.82 19.09
CA MET A 1 -40.19 -1.98 18.05
C MET A 1 -38.83 -2.58 17.74
N ARG A 2 -38.74 -3.46 16.72
CA ARG A 2 -37.45 -4.04 16.28
C ARG A 2 -36.79 -3.02 15.36
N MET A 3 -35.70 -2.39 15.82
CA MET A 3 -34.86 -1.57 14.94
C MET A 3 -34.17 -2.52 13.94
N MET A 4 -34.73 -2.60 12.74
CA MET A 4 -34.12 -3.30 11.61
C MET A 4 -33.06 -2.36 11.04
N TRP A 5 -31.85 -2.42 11.61
CA TRP A 5 -30.71 -1.71 11.04
C TRP A 5 -30.44 -2.26 9.64
N ASN A 6 -30.42 -1.38 8.64
CA ASN A 6 -30.00 -1.75 7.30
C ASN A 6 -28.49 -2.08 7.37
N VAL A 7 -28.11 -3.32 7.08
CA VAL A 7 -26.72 -3.81 7.15
C VAL A 7 -25.77 -2.87 6.39
N GLY A 8 -26.19 -2.33 5.25
CA GLY A 8 -25.38 -1.37 4.48
C GLY A 8 -25.12 -0.06 5.21
N GLN A 9 -26.10 0.45 5.97
CA GLN A 9 -25.90 1.65 6.79
C GLN A 9 -24.92 1.39 7.94
N VAL A 10 -24.99 0.20 8.55
CA VAL A 10 -24.06 -0.19 9.62
C VAL A 10 -22.63 -0.28 9.07
N THR A 11 -22.44 -0.92 7.92
CA THR A 11 -21.12 -1.03 7.27
C THR A 11 -20.53 0.35 6.93
N GLU A 12 -21.34 1.28 6.42
CA GLU A 12 -20.89 2.65 6.16
C GLU A 12 -20.44 3.38 7.43
N LEU A 13 -21.21 3.25 8.51
CA LEU A 13 -20.87 3.88 9.78
C LEU A 13 -19.59 3.28 10.38
N GLN A 14 -19.43 1.96 10.31
CA GLN A 14 -18.21 1.26 10.76
C GLN A 14 -16.99 1.71 9.96
N TRP A 15 -17.10 1.80 8.63
CA TRP A 15 -16.01 2.29 7.78
C TRP A 15 -15.63 3.73 8.12
N LYS A 16 -16.61 4.62 8.22
CA LYS A 16 -16.39 6.02 8.58
C LYS A 16 -15.73 6.16 9.96
N ALA A 17 -16.17 5.38 10.94
CA ALA A 17 -15.57 5.37 12.27
C ALA A 17 -14.11 4.92 12.23
N MET A 18 -13.79 3.85 11.49
CA MET A 18 -12.42 3.36 11.30
C MET A 18 -11.52 4.43 10.65
N VAL A 19 -11.95 5.03 9.54
CA VAL A 19 -11.19 6.10 8.87
C VAL A 19 -10.99 7.29 9.78
N MET A 20 -12.02 7.72 10.52
CA MET A 20 -11.91 8.83 11.47
C MET A 20 -10.92 8.50 12.59
N TRP A 21 -10.92 7.27 13.11
CA TRP A 21 -9.99 6.84 14.15
C TRP A 21 -8.54 6.96 13.68
N PHE A 22 -8.23 6.42 12.49
CA PHE A 22 -6.88 6.52 11.91
C PHE A 22 -6.44 7.95 11.61
N LYS A 23 -7.35 8.79 11.10
CA LYS A 23 -7.06 10.23 10.90
C LYS A 23 -6.69 10.93 12.20
N LYS A 24 -7.36 10.61 13.31
CA LYS A 24 -7.05 11.17 14.62
C LYS A 24 -5.69 10.73 15.14
N GLN A 25 -5.29 9.49 14.87
CA GLN A 25 -3.95 8.99 15.21
C GLN A 25 -2.84 9.64 14.39
N GLY A 26 -3.18 10.23 13.23
CA GLY A 26 -2.21 10.89 12.35
C GLY A 26 -1.22 9.94 11.69
N LYS A 27 -1.54 8.64 11.65
CA LYS A 27 -0.74 7.59 11.00
C LYS A 27 -1.15 7.45 9.52
N LEU A 28 -0.23 6.93 8.70
CA LEU A 28 -0.33 6.65 7.27
C LEU A 28 -0.61 7.90 6.44
N LYS A 29 -0.09 9.04 6.90
CA LYS A 29 -0.16 10.31 6.17
C LYS A 29 0.74 10.26 4.95
N ASN A 30 0.29 10.89 3.86
CA ASN A 30 1.02 10.98 2.59
C ASN A 30 1.50 9.61 2.10
N CYS A 31 0.63 8.61 2.20
CA CYS A 31 0.85 7.30 1.61
C CYS A 31 0.04 7.17 0.32
N LEU A 32 0.49 6.32 -0.59
CA LEU A 32 -0.24 6.00 -1.82
C LEU A 32 -0.35 4.49 -1.96
N ALA A 33 -1.48 4.01 -2.49
CA ALA A 33 -1.70 2.60 -2.70
C ALA A 33 -1.64 2.27 -4.18
N VAL A 34 -0.88 1.24 -4.54
CA VAL A 34 -1.01 0.52 -5.81
C VAL A 34 -1.87 -0.71 -5.54
N CYS A 35 -3.05 -0.75 -6.16
CA CYS A 35 -4.03 -1.79 -5.94
C CYS A 35 -3.98 -2.81 -7.08
N ASP A 36 -3.63 -4.05 -6.75
CA ASP A 36 -3.84 -5.18 -7.64
C ASP A 36 -5.26 -5.70 -7.51
N VAL A 37 -6.04 -5.51 -8.57
CA VAL A 37 -7.38 -6.08 -8.74
C VAL A 37 -7.42 -7.10 -9.88
N SER A 38 -6.24 -7.55 -10.34
CA SER A 38 -6.16 -8.59 -11.35
C SER A 38 -6.81 -9.87 -10.83
N SER A 39 -7.69 -10.45 -11.65
CA SER A 39 -8.29 -11.74 -11.37
C SER A 39 -7.28 -12.82 -11.77
N SER A 40 -6.41 -13.24 -10.87
CA SER A 40 -5.57 -14.42 -11.13
C SER A 40 -6.41 -15.69 -11.02
N SER A 41 -6.20 -16.64 -11.93
CA SER A 41 -6.98 -17.87 -12.12
C SER A 41 -6.86 -18.90 -10.97
N MET A 42 -6.27 -18.54 -9.83
CA MET A 42 -6.31 -19.38 -8.64
C MET A 42 -7.67 -19.21 -7.94
N ALA A 43 -8.65 -19.96 -8.45
CA ALA A 43 -10.02 -20.11 -7.94
C ALA A 43 -10.09 -20.82 -6.57
N GLY A 44 -9.31 -20.37 -5.58
CA GLY A 44 -9.22 -20.98 -4.25
C GLY A 44 -9.04 -20.01 -3.09
N ILE A 45 -8.53 -18.78 -3.30
CA ILE A 45 -8.39 -17.77 -2.23
C ILE A 45 -9.17 -16.52 -2.65
N GLN A 46 -10.44 -16.51 -2.28
CA GLN A 46 -11.44 -15.51 -2.69
C GLN A 46 -11.24 -14.12 -2.05
N ASN A 47 -10.13 -13.87 -1.34
CA ASN A 47 -10.04 -12.75 -0.38
C ASN A 47 -8.93 -11.71 -0.61
N TYR A 48 -7.89 -11.95 -1.43
CA TYR A 48 -6.78 -10.98 -1.55
C TYR A 48 -7.17 -9.71 -2.30
N MET A 49 -8.03 -9.82 -3.31
CA MET A 49 -8.56 -8.67 -4.07
C MET A 49 -9.34 -7.73 -3.15
N ASP A 50 -10.19 -8.29 -2.28
CA ASP A 50 -10.96 -7.51 -1.32
C ASP A 50 -10.05 -6.82 -0.28
N VAL A 51 -8.96 -7.48 0.13
CA VAL A 51 -7.94 -6.87 0.98
C VAL A 51 -7.21 -5.74 0.26
N SER A 52 -6.78 -5.94 -0.98
CA SER A 52 -6.14 -4.92 -1.83
C SER A 52 -7.04 -3.70 -2.01
N VAL A 53 -8.31 -3.90 -2.36
CA VAL A 53 -9.33 -2.86 -2.49
C VAL A 53 -9.56 -2.14 -1.16
N GLY A 54 -9.75 -2.89 -0.07
CA GLY A 54 -10.03 -2.34 1.25
C GLY A 54 -8.87 -1.48 1.77
N LEU A 55 -7.63 -1.97 1.66
CA LEU A 55 -6.44 -1.22 2.11
C LEU A 55 -6.15 -0.02 1.19
N GLY A 56 -6.32 -0.17 -0.12
CA GLY A 56 -6.19 0.94 -1.06
C GLY A 56 -7.21 2.06 -0.80
N LEU A 57 -8.46 1.69 -0.52
CA LEU A 57 -9.50 2.64 -0.12
C LEU A 57 -9.25 3.28 1.23
N LEU A 58 -8.68 2.55 2.18
CA LEU A 58 -8.31 3.10 3.49
C LEU A 58 -7.21 4.15 3.30
N LEU A 59 -6.09 3.78 2.66
CA LEU A 59 -4.96 4.67 2.44
C LEU A 59 -5.38 5.92 1.67
N SER A 60 -6.10 5.78 0.55
CA SER A 60 -6.58 6.93 -0.23
C SER A 60 -7.44 7.90 0.60
N GLN A 61 -8.20 7.42 1.59
CA GLN A 61 -8.99 8.28 2.48
C GLN A 61 -8.18 8.91 3.61
N LEU A 62 -7.07 8.28 4.02
CA LEU A 62 -6.15 8.79 5.04
C LEU A 62 -5.17 9.82 4.48
N SER A 63 -4.82 9.71 3.19
CA SER A 63 -3.92 10.65 2.52
C SER A 63 -4.45 12.08 2.53
N GLU A 64 -3.53 13.04 2.62
CA GLU A 64 -3.85 14.45 2.80
C GLU A 64 -3.99 15.19 1.44
N GLU A 65 -4.69 16.32 1.47
CA GLU A 65 -4.72 17.29 0.39
C GLU A 65 -3.33 17.94 0.22
N PRO A 66 -2.96 18.47 -0.97
CA PRO A 66 -3.81 18.72 -2.14
C PRO A 66 -3.73 17.66 -3.26
N CYS A 67 -2.78 16.74 -3.21
CA CYS A 67 -2.49 15.87 -4.37
C CYS A 67 -2.84 14.40 -4.19
N TRP A 68 -2.93 13.87 -2.97
CA TRP A 68 -2.97 12.41 -2.77
C TRP A 68 -4.32 11.91 -2.27
N LYS A 69 -5.09 12.78 -1.60
CA LYS A 69 -6.39 12.41 -1.06
C LYS A 69 -7.33 11.85 -2.13
N GLY A 70 -7.90 10.70 -1.82
CA GLY A 70 -8.83 9.97 -2.67
C GLY A 70 -8.19 9.28 -3.86
N LYS A 71 -6.85 9.26 -4.00
CA LYS A 71 -6.19 8.65 -5.16
C LYS A 71 -5.59 7.28 -4.87
N VAL A 72 -5.58 6.44 -5.89
CA VAL A 72 -4.94 5.12 -5.93
C VAL A 72 -4.28 4.91 -7.29
N ILE A 73 -3.30 4.04 -7.37
CA ILE A 73 -2.65 3.62 -8.61
C ILE A 73 -3.08 2.20 -8.98
N SER A 74 -3.28 1.92 -10.26
CA SER A 74 -3.55 0.55 -10.74
C SER A 74 -2.27 -0.29 -10.82
N PHE A 75 -2.35 -1.56 -10.43
CA PHE A 75 -1.26 -2.52 -10.65
C PHE A 75 -1.27 -2.98 -12.12
N SER A 76 -0.41 -2.38 -12.94
CA SER A 76 -0.36 -2.61 -14.38
C SER A 76 1.02 -2.30 -14.95
N PRO A 77 1.42 -2.89 -16.10
CA PRO A 77 2.58 -2.42 -16.88
C PRO A 77 2.44 -0.98 -17.37
N ASN A 78 1.20 -0.48 -17.44
CA ASN A 78 0.86 0.92 -17.71
C ASN A 78 -0.01 1.39 -16.54
N PRO A 79 0.59 1.71 -15.38
CA PRO A 79 -0.16 2.15 -14.22
C PRO A 79 -0.84 3.49 -14.51
N GLU A 80 -1.99 3.72 -13.89
CA GLU A 80 -2.73 4.98 -13.94
C GLU A 80 -3.05 5.48 -12.53
N LEU A 81 -3.00 6.80 -12.33
CA LEU A 81 -3.38 7.44 -11.08
C LEU A 81 -4.87 7.80 -11.12
N HIS A 82 -5.70 7.05 -10.40
CA HIS A 82 -7.14 7.24 -10.36
C HIS A 82 -7.59 8.02 -9.13
N LEU A 83 -8.50 8.98 -9.32
CA LEU A 83 -9.30 9.55 -8.23
C LEU A 83 -10.51 8.65 -8.00
N VAL A 84 -10.60 8.03 -6.82
CA VAL A 84 -11.67 7.09 -6.48
C VAL A 84 -13.01 7.82 -6.46
N GLY A 85 -13.88 7.44 -7.40
CA GLY A 85 -15.25 7.94 -7.50
C GLY A 85 -16.24 7.15 -6.64
N GLY A 86 -17.39 7.79 -6.32
CA GLY A 86 -18.52 7.16 -5.65
C GLY A 86 -18.90 7.81 -4.31
N ASP A 87 -20.18 7.75 -3.99
CA ASP A 87 -20.77 8.42 -2.81
C ASP A 87 -20.75 7.56 -1.55
N ASN A 88 -20.67 6.24 -1.71
CA ASN A 88 -20.71 5.25 -0.64
C ASN A 88 -19.59 4.22 -0.83
N LEU A 89 -19.22 3.52 0.25
CA LEU A 89 -18.20 2.48 0.29
C LEU A 89 -18.39 1.44 -0.81
N LYS A 90 -19.63 0.98 -1.04
CA LYS A 90 -19.92 -0.01 -2.09
C LYS A 90 -19.51 0.51 -3.47
N SER A 91 -19.95 1.71 -3.83
CA SER A 91 -19.61 2.35 -5.12
C SER A 91 -18.10 2.61 -5.26
N LYS A 92 -17.42 2.97 -4.16
CA LYS A 92 -15.96 3.15 -4.14
C LYS A 92 -15.20 1.83 -4.32
N CYS A 93 -15.64 0.76 -3.66
CA CYS A 93 -15.10 -0.58 -3.87
C CYS A 93 -15.29 -1.04 -5.32
N GLU A 94 -16.49 -0.83 -5.87
CA GLU A 94 -16.80 -1.16 -7.26
C GLU A 94 -15.99 -0.31 -8.26
N PHE A 95 -15.64 0.93 -7.91
CA PHE A 95 -14.74 1.75 -8.72
C PHE A 95 -13.34 1.12 -8.78
N VAL A 96 -12.74 0.82 -7.62
CA VAL A 96 -11.39 0.25 -7.53
C VAL A 96 -11.33 -1.13 -8.20
N ARG A 97 -12.35 -1.97 -8.02
CA ARG A 97 -12.45 -3.31 -8.67
C ARG A 97 -12.53 -3.26 -10.19
N ARG A 98 -12.93 -2.13 -10.77
CA ARG A 98 -13.07 -1.95 -12.23
C ARG A 98 -11.86 -1.27 -12.86
N MET A 99 -10.83 -0.92 -12.08
CA MET A 99 -9.60 -0.38 -12.64
C MET A 99 -8.94 -1.41 -13.54
N ASP A 100 -8.33 -0.94 -14.63
CA ASP A 100 -7.59 -1.82 -15.52
C ASP A 100 -6.27 -2.24 -14.87
N CYS A 101 -6.15 -3.55 -14.63
CA CYS A 101 -4.95 -4.17 -14.09
C CYS A 101 -4.40 -5.14 -15.13
N GLY A 102 -3.18 -4.88 -15.61
CA GLY A 102 -2.54 -5.61 -16.72
C GLY A 102 -2.00 -7.00 -16.35
N GLY A 103 -2.67 -7.72 -15.46
CA GLY A 103 -2.28 -9.06 -14.98
C GLY A 103 -1.23 -9.01 -13.87
N SER A 104 -0.17 -9.82 -14.00
CA SER A 104 0.82 -10.07 -12.95
C SER A 104 2.12 -9.26 -13.12
N LYS A 105 2.07 -8.09 -13.74
CA LYS A 105 3.25 -7.25 -14.04
C LYS A 105 3.00 -5.80 -13.66
N ILE A 106 4.05 -5.14 -13.16
CA ILE A 106 4.05 -3.73 -12.81
C ILE A 106 5.34 -3.07 -13.27
N ASP A 107 5.22 -1.84 -13.76
CA ASP A 107 6.37 -0.99 -14.06
C ASP A 107 6.53 0.07 -12.96
N LEU A 108 7.45 -0.16 -12.03
CA LEU A 108 7.69 0.75 -10.91
C LEU A 108 8.25 2.10 -11.37
N HIS A 109 9.03 2.16 -12.47
CA HIS A 109 9.52 3.44 -13.00
C HIS A 109 8.34 4.33 -13.37
N LYS A 110 7.31 3.77 -14.02
CA LYS A 110 6.08 4.51 -14.36
C LYS A 110 5.27 4.92 -13.13
N VAL A 111 5.25 4.10 -12.08
CA VAL A 111 4.61 4.48 -10.79
C VAL A 111 5.28 5.73 -10.22
N PHE A 112 6.62 5.76 -10.19
CA PHE A 112 7.36 6.94 -9.74
C PHE A 112 7.18 8.14 -10.66
N ASP A 113 7.12 7.93 -11.99
CA ASP A 113 6.87 9.00 -12.95
C ASP A 113 5.48 9.64 -12.74
N LEU A 114 4.44 8.86 -12.46
CA LEU A 114 3.10 9.38 -12.11
C LEU A 114 3.12 10.23 -10.83
N ILE A 115 3.84 9.78 -9.80
CA ILE A 115 3.99 10.52 -8.54
C ILE A 115 4.70 11.85 -8.81
N LEU A 116 5.79 11.81 -9.57
CA LEU A 116 6.57 12.99 -9.90
C LEU A 116 5.76 13.98 -10.76
N GLU A 117 5.00 13.50 -11.75
CA GLU A 117 4.12 14.32 -12.57
C GLU A 117 3.03 14.99 -11.72
N ALA A 118 2.36 14.23 -10.85
CA ALA A 118 1.34 14.76 -9.95
C ALA A 118 1.92 15.80 -8.96
N ALA A 119 3.14 15.57 -8.47
CA ALA A 119 3.84 16.48 -7.57
C ALA A 119 4.22 17.80 -8.25
N VAL A 120 4.80 17.72 -9.46
CA VAL A 120 5.16 18.90 -10.27
C VAL A 120 3.91 19.69 -10.64
N LYS A 121 2.85 19.02 -11.12
CA LYS A 121 1.57 19.66 -11.48
C LYS A 121 0.90 20.34 -10.28
N GLY A 122 1.04 19.73 -9.09
CA GLY A 122 0.53 20.28 -7.84
C GLY A 122 1.43 21.31 -7.16
N ASN A 123 2.63 21.57 -7.71
CA ASN A 123 3.66 22.40 -7.09
C ASN A 123 3.92 22.03 -5.62
N LEU A 124 4.06 20.73 -5.35
CA LEU A 124 4.23 20.22 -4.00
C LEU A 124 5.61 20.56 -3.44
N LYS A 125 5.66 20.83 -2.13
CA LYS A 125 6.92 20.84 -1.38
C LYS A 125 7.35 19.42 -1.02
N ALA A 126 8.64 19.24 -0.71
CA ALA A 126 9.20 17.95 -0.32
C ALA A 126 8.44 17.28 0.85
N GLU A 127 7.96 18.07 1.82
CA GLU A 127 7.23 17.55 2.98
C GLU A 127 5.82 17.03 2.63
N GLN A 128 5.28 17.47 1.50
CA GLN A 128 3.98 17.07 0.98
C GLN A 128 4.07 15.88 0.04
N MET A 129 5.28 15.40 -0.25
CA MET A 129 5.50 14.24 -1.10
C MET A 129 5.00 12.96 -0.43
N VAL A 130 4.65 11.98 -1.27
CA VAL A 130 4.34 10.64 -0.79
C VAL A 130 5.59 10.05 -0.14
N LYS A 131 5.46 9.59 1.10
CA LYS A 131 6.58 8.96 1.83
C LYS A 131 6.69 7.47 1.53
N LYS A 132 5.54 6.80 1.42
CA LYS A 132 5.46 5.36 1.20
C LYS A 132 4.40 5.03 0.15
N VAL A 133 4.76 4.16 -0.79
CA VAL A 133 3.86 3.60 -1.79
C VAL A 133 3.66 2.12 -1.45
N PHE A 134 2.45 1.75 -1.06
CA PHE A 134 2.11 0.38 -0.71
C PHE A 134 1.61 -0.36 -1.95
N VAL A 135 2.28 -1.43 -2.33
CA VAL A 135 1.87 -2.30 -3.44
C VAL A 135 1.20 -3.54 -2.86
N PHE A 136 -0.12 -3.66 -3.01
CA PHE A 136 -0.88 -4.81 -2.53
C PHE A 136 -1.15 -5.76 -3.69
N THR A 137 -0.56 -6.95 -3.67
CA THR A 137 -0.65 -7.92 -4.76
C THR A 137 -0.46 -9.35 -4.27
N ASN A 138 -0.87 -10.34 -5.07
CA ASN A 138 -0.51 -11.75 -4.86
C ASN A 138 0.74 -12.18 -5.66
N THR A 139 1.30 -11.31 -6.49
CA THR A 139 2.44 -11.64 -7.35
C THR A 139 3.76 -11.40 -6.61
N CYS A 140 4.74 -12.30 -6.75
CA CYS A 140 6.09 -12.08 -6.21
C CYS A 140 6.75 -10.86 -6.87
N PHE A 141 7.51 -10.07 -6.10
CA PHE A 141 8.20 -8.87 -6.61
C PHE A 141 9.09 -9.18 -7.81
N GLU A 142 9.87 -10.26 -7.75
CA GLU A 142 10.79 -10.66 -8.81
C GLU A 142 10.06 -11.02 -10.11
N VAL A 143 8.84 -11.56 -10.02
CA VAL A 143 8.01 -11.88 -11.18
C VAL A 143 7.37 -10.61 -11.72
N ALA A 144 6.79 -9.79 -10.84
CA ALA A 144 6.05 -8.59 -11.21
C ALA A 144 6.95 -7.52 -11.85
N ASN A 145 8.19 -7.41 -11.37
CA ASN A 145 9.20 -6.46 -11.82
C ASN A 145 10.20 -7.07 -12.84
N SER A 146 9.99 -8.33 -13.27
CA SER A 146 10.84 -8.91 -14.33
C SER A 146 10.55 -8.24 -15.67
N GLY A 147 11.57 -7.58 -16.25
CA GLY A 147 11.51 -7.09 -17.61
C GLY A 147 11.36 -8.24 -18.62
N ASN A 148 10.86 -7.94 -19.83
CA ASN A 148 10.81 -8.93 -20.91
C ASN A 148 12.20 -9.31 -21.45
N ASP A 149 13.23 -8.51 -21.13
CA ASP A 149 14.60 -8.75 -21.56
C ASP A 149 15.36 -9.53 -20.49
N ASN A 150 16.27 -10.42 -20.91
CA ASN A 150 17.22 -11.21 -20.08
C ASN A 150 18.16 -10.36 -19.17
N LYS A 151 17.85 -9.09 -18.93
CA LYS A 151 18.53 -8.20 -18.01
C LYS A 151 18.03 -8.49 -16.60
N LYS A 152 18.90 -9.06 -15.77
CA LYS A 152 18.71 -9.12 -14.32
C LYS A 152 18.68 -7.66 -13.81
N SER A 153 17.48 -7.08 -13.71
CA SER A 153 17.28 -5.77 -13.10
C SER A 153 17.77 -5.86 -11.66
N CYS A 154 18.68 -4.96 -11.30
CA CYS A 154 19.10 -4.76 -9.93
C CYS A 154 18.31 -3.57 -9.41
N TRP A 155 17.42 -3.80 -8.44
CA TRP A 155 16.59 -2.76 -7.84
C TRP A 155 17.41 -1.52 -7.41
N GLU A 156 18.63 -1.72 -6.90
CA GLU A 156 19.50 -0.60 -6.51
C GLU A 156 19.83 0.35 -7.66
N SER A 157 20.06 -0.18 -8.87
CA SER A 157 20.34 0.64 -10.06
C SER A 157 19.08 1.36 -10.54
N ASP A 158 17.93 0.67 -10.51
CA ASP A 158 16.64 1.27 -10.85
C ASP A 158 16.28 2.40 -9.88
N TYR A 159 16.48 2.16 -8.58
CA TYR A 159 16.22 3.15 -7.54
C TYR A 159 17.13 4.38 -7.68
N LYS A 160 18.42 4.21 -7.97
CA LYS A 160 19.33 5.35 -8.26
C LYS A 160 18.88 6.17 -9.46
N ALA A 161 18.37 5.52 -10.51
CA ALA A 161 17.82 6.22 -11.67
C ALA A 161 16.55 7.01 -11.30
N ILE A 162 15.66 6.43 -10.48
CA ILE A 162 14.47 7.11 -9.94
C ILE A 162 14.87 8.33 -9.10
N GLN A 163 15.84 8.19 -8.19
CA GLN A 163 16.34 9.30 -7.38
C GLN A 163 16.90 10.43 -8.25
N SER A 164 17.59 10.08 -9.34
CA SER A 164 18.13 11.07 -10.28
C SER A 164 17.00 11.86 -10.97
N LYS A 165 15.93 11.19 -11.42
CA LYS A 165 14.74 11.85 -11.99
C LYS A 165 14.09 12.84 -11.03
N PHE A 166 13.96 12.48 -9.75
CA PHE A 166 13.39 13.37 -8.73
C PHE A 166 14.27 14.60 -8.52
N LYS A 167 15.59 14.40 -8.45
CA LYS A 167 16.58 15.47 -8.30
C LYS A 167 16.56 16.45 -9.47
N GLU A 168 16.41 15.97 -10.71
CA GLU A 168 16.26 16.80 -11.91
C GLU A 168 15.02 17.71 -11.87
N LYS A 169 13.98 17.31 -11.14
CA LYS A 169 12.77 18.12 -10.91
C LYS A 169 12.85 19.01 -9.67
N GLY A 170 14.01 19.05 -8.99
CA GLY A 170 14.23 19.89 -7.81
C GLY A 170 13.81 19.27 -6.48
N TYR A 171 13.49 17.97 -6.45
CA TYR A 171 13.19 17.25 -5.22
C TYR A 171 14.45 16.59 -4.65
N GLU A 172 14.66 16.74 -3.34
CA GLU A 172 15.75 16.10 -2.62
C GLU A 172 15.55 14.57 -2.50
N GLU A 173 16.59 13.85 -2.06
CA GLU A 173 16.55 12.39 -1.93
C GLU A 173 15.48 11.91 -0.93
N ASN A 174 15.22 12.70 0.12
CA ASN A 174 14.20 12.44 1.14
C ASN A 174 12.75 12.51 0.59
N ALA A 175 12.55 13.08 -0.59
CA ALA A 175 11.26 13.23 -1.25
C ALA A 175 10.91 12.04 -2.16
N VAL A 176 11.86 11.11 -2.35
CA VAL A 176 11.64 9.88 -3.12
C VAL A 176 10.90 8.87 -2.24
N PRO A 177 9.70 8.42 -2.63
CA PRO A 177 8.93 7.47 -1.83
C PRO A 177 9.64 6.11 -1.67
N GLU A 178 9.47 5.49 -0.50
CA GLU A 178 9.79 4.07 -0.29
C GLU A 178 8.67 3.18 -0.86
N ILE A 179 9.02 2.14 -1.62
CA ILE A 179 8.08 1.08 -1.99
C ILE A 179 7.93 0.09 -0.85
N VAL A 180 6.69 -0.14 -0.41
CA VAL A 180 6.34 -1.21 0.51
C VAL A 180 5.53 -2.25 -0.25
N TYR A 181 6.20 -3.29 -0.71
CA TYR A 181 5.62 -4.38 -1.49
C TYR A 181 5.06 -5.47 -0.57
N TRP A 182 3.74 -5.58 -0.52
CA TRP A 182 3.02 -6.52 0.33
C TRP A 182 2.38 -7.63 -0.50
N LYS A 183 2.99 -8.81 -0.42
CA LYS A 183 2.46 -10.03 -1.03
C LYS A 183 1.36 -10.65 -0.17
N LEU A 184 0.10 -10.61 -0.59
CA LEU A 184 -1.05 -10.94 0.26
C LEU A 184 -1.36 -12.44 0.41
N ASP A 185 -0.87 -13.29 -0.49
CA ASP A 185 -1.30 -14.69 -0.60
C ASP A 185 -0.54 -15.67 0.31
N THR A 186 0.77 -15.44 0.48
CA THR A 186 1.72 -16.39 1.05
C THR A 186 2.75 -15.66 1.89
N LEU A 187 3.15 -16.28 3.00
CA LEU A 187 4.20 -15.75 3.86
C LEU A 187 5.50 -15.61 3.05
N ALA A 188 6.06 -14.40 3.08
CA ALA A 188 7.37 -14.13 2.53
C ALA A 188 8.23 -13.53 3.64
N VAL A 189 9.48 -13.99 3.74
CA VAL A 189 10.45 -13.45 4.69
C VAL A 189 10.63 -11.96 4.40
N PRO A 190 10.41 -11.07 5.39
CA PRO A 190 10.60 -9.65 5.18
C PRO A 190 12.02 -9.33 4.72
N ARG A 191 12.15 -8.51 3.68
CA ARG A 191 13.42 -8.04 3.12
C ARG A 191 13.37 -6.54 2.96
N ARG A 192 14.46 -5.86 3.30
CA ARG A 192 14.63 -4.42 3.06
C ARG A 192 15.88 -4.17 2.23
N GLN A 193 15.75 -3.29 1.26
CA GLN A 193 16.80 -2.72 0.44
C GLN A 193 16.55 -1.20 0.36
N PRO A 194 17.53 -0.38 -0.05
CA PRO A 194 17.32 1.05 -0.21
C PRO A 194 16.08 1.34 -1.07
N GLY A 195 15.09 2.06 -0.51
CA GLY A 195 13.85 2.41 -1.20
C GLY A 195 12.82 1.29 -1.38
N LEU A 196 13.05 0.08 -0.84
CA LEU A 196 12.15 -1.07 -1.01
C LEU A 196 12.09 -1.96 0.24
N ALA A 197 10.89 -2.12 0.77
CA ALA A 197 10.54 -3.15 1.75
C ALA A 197 9.60 -4.17 1.12
N ILE A 198 9.91 -5.46 1.23
CA ILE A 198 9.08 -6.57 0.78
C ILE A 198 8.69 -7.39 1.99
N PHE A 199 7.41 -7.74 2.12
CA PHE A 199 6.96 -8.77 3.07
C PHE A 199 5.72 -9.48 2.52
N GLY A 200 5.40 -10.64 3.09
CA GLY A 200 4.29 -11.46 2.60
C GLY A 200 3.44 -12.08 3.69
N GLY A 201 2.23 -12.46 3.29
CA GLY A 201 1.18 -13.03 4.12
C GLY A 201 0.19 -11.96 4.57
N PHE A 202 -1.02 -12.39 4.92
CA PHE A 202 -2.04 -11.52 5.48
C PHE A 202 -2.64 -12.20 6.72
N SER A 203 -2.69 -11.46 7.83
CA SER A 203 -3.42 -11.83 9.03
C SER A 203 -3.97 -10.58 9.70
N VAL A 204 -4.99 -10.75 10.54
CA VAL A 204 -5.57 -9.63 11.31
C VAL A 204 -4.52 -8.96 12.20
N ASP A 205 -3.61 -9.75 12.77
CA ASP A 205 -2.56 -9.22 13.64
C ASP A 205 -1.46 -8.51 12.85
N LEU A 206 -1.12 -9.00 11.65
CA LEU A 206 -0.21 -8.30 10.75
C LEU A 206 -0.80 -6.96 10.28
N LEU A 207 -2.10 -6.95 9.99
CA LEU A 207 -2.82 -5.72 9.66
C LEU A 207 -2.81 -4.74 10.83
N LYS A 208 -3.09 -5.18 12.06
CA LYS A 208 -2.98 -4.31 13.25
C LYS A 208 -1.56 -3.77 13.41
N LEU A 209 -0.56 -4.63 13.30
CA LEU A 209 0.85 -4.24 13.42
C LEU A 209 1.24 -3.20 12.37
N PHE A 210 0.81 -3.40 11.13
CA PHE A 210 1.00 -2.44 10.03
C PHE A 210 0.35 -1.09 10.35
N LEU A 211 -0.90 -1.12 10.82
CA LEU A 211 -1.68 0.07 11.15
C LEU A 211 -1.12 0.80 12.39
N ASP A 212 -0.57 0.07 13.36
CA ASP A 212 0.00 0.61 14.59
C ASP A 212 1.41 1.18 14.39
N ASN A 213 2.19 0.63 13.46
CA ASN A 213 3.58 1.05 13.20
C ASN A 213 3.72 1.90 11.92
N ASP A 214 2.70 2.68 11.55
CA ASP A 214 2.78 3.63 10.42
C ASP A 214 3.21 2.96 9.08
N GLY A 215 2.68 1.76 8.86
CA GLY A 215 2.97 0.94 7.68
C GLY A 215 4.28 0.16 7.75
N GLU A 216 4.96 0.16 8.88
CA GLU A 216 6.21 -0.57 9.07
C GLU A 216 6.00 -1.96 9.66
N VAL A 217 6.34 -2.97 8.86
CA VAL A 217 6.32 -4.36 9.28
C VAL A 217 7.74 -4.91 9.17
N SER A 218 8.29 -5.34 10.30
CA SER A 218 9.60 -6.00 10.39
C SER A 218 9.48 -7.29 11.20
N PRO A 219 10.39 -8.27 11.03
CA PRO A 219 10.41 -9.46 11.87
C PRO A 219 10.49 -9.12 13.36
N CYS A 220 11.24 -8.08 13.72
CA CYS A 220 11.33 -7.58 15.09
C CYS A 220 9.97 -7.08 15.59
N HIS A 221 9.23 -6.30 14.78
CA HIS A 221 7.88 -5.84 15.15
C HIS A 221 6.92 -7.03 15.36
N VAL A 222 7.01 -8.06 14.51
CA VAL A 222 6.16 -9.26 14.64
C VAL A 222 6.51 -10.03 15.92
N MET A 223 7.80 -10.20 16.20
CA MET A 223 8.29 -10.84 17.42
C MET A 223 7.88 -10.06 18.66
N GLU A 224 8.16 -8.76 18.71
CA GLU A 224 7.79 -7.86 19.81
C GLU A 224 6.30 -7.89 20.08
N ALA A 225 5.46 -7.84 19.04
CA ALA A 225 4.02 -7.95 19.20
C ALA A 225 3.60 -9.30 19.81
N ALA A 226 4.21 -10.40 19.37
CA ALA A 226 3.92 -11.74 19.89
C ALA A 226 4.33 -11.92 21.36
N ILE A 227 5.40 -11.24 21.82
CA ILE A 227 5.91 -11.34 23.19
C ILE A 227 5.48 -10.16 24.10
N SER A 228 4.82 -9.14 23.55
CA SER A 228 4.28 -8.01 24.32
C SER A 228 3.24 -8.37 25.39
N PRO A 229 2.44 -9.46 25.26
CA PRO A 229 1.46 -9.82 26.29
C PRO A 229 2.09 -10.08 27.67
N LYS A 230 1.36 -9.68 28.72
CA LYS A 230 1.83 -9.74 30.13
C LYS A 230 2.38 -11.09 30.58
N HIS A 231 1.93 -12.20 29.98
CA HIS A 231 2.40 -13.54 30.35
C HIS A 231 3.82 -13.85 29.87
N TYR A 232 4.32 -13.15 28.85
CA TYR A 232 5.70 -13.30 28.37
C TYR A 232 6.67 -12.31 29.01
N GLN A 233 6.19 -11.28 29.71
CA GLN A 233 7.03 -10.28 30.37
C GLN A 233 7.85 -10.81 31.56
N ASN A 234 7.50 -11.99 32.07
CA ASN A 234 8.22 -12.68 33.14
C ASN A 234 9.32 -13.63 32.61
N LEU A 235 9.47 -13.76 31.28
CA LEU A 235 10.53 -14.58 30.71
C LEU A 235 11.85 -13.82 30.76
N ALA A 236 12.87 -14.45 31.35
CA ALA A 236 14.24 -13.97 31.33
C ALA A 236 15.05 -14.75 30.30
N VAL A 237 15.89 -14.06 29.55
CA VAL A 237 16.92 -14.69 28.73
C VAL A 237 18.02 -15.15 29.68
N VAL A 238 18.30 -16.44 29.72
CA VAL A 238 19.42 -17.03 30.47
C VAL A 238 20.53 -17.32 29.47
N ASP A 239 21.73 -16.83 29.76
CA ASP A 239 22.96 -17.02 28.98
C ASP A 239 23.73 -18.29 29.37
#